data_AF-A0A1F9CHJ3-F1
#
_entry.id   AF-A0A1F9CHJ3-F1
#
_cell.length_a   1.000
_cell.length_b   1.000
_cell.length_c   1.000
_cell.angle_alpha   90.00
_cell.angle_beta   90.00
_cell.angle_gamma   90.00
#
_symmetry.space_group_name_H-M   'P 1'
#
loop_
_entity.id
_entity.type
_entity.pdbx_description
1 polymer ?
#
loop_
_entity_poly.entity_id
_entity_poly.type
_entity_poly.pdbx_seq_one_letter_code
_entity_poly.pdbx_strand_id
1 'polypeptide(L)'
;MGSWVFDNHIDVAVEKMCLSSCANYVFPAGRRKIIRPGAVVAWHGNALQESGMSDEEVRASVIEAFNTLPESEKEKADLEDLIGKAIARTRQQRTESLNRHSEFFRKIGVDESVCRIGNEKYGAKDLYFLSVKDMARFRIYDVEAPADYEKTDLVPLLIKGKQIDFIKVRD
;
A
#
# COMPACT_ATOMS: atom_id res chain seq x y z
N MET A 1 3.03 11.39 -5.02
CA MET A 1 1.73 11.61 -5.67
C MET A 1 0.64 11.98 -4.67
N GLY A 2 0.31 11.12 -3.69
CA GLY A 2 -0.73 11.43 -2.69
C GLY A 2 -0.60 12.78 -2.00
N SER A 3 0.58 13.12 -1.47
CA SER A 3 0.78 14.43 -0.82
C SER A 3 0.50 15.60 -1.76
N TRP A 4 0.86 15.48 -3.04
CA TRP A 4 0.59 16.52 -4.05
C TRP A 4 -0.91 16.66 -4.33
N VAL A 5 -1.64 15.54 -4.43
CA VAL A 5 -3.11 15.54 -4.57
C VAL A 5 -3.76 16.31 -3.42
N PHE A 6 -3.32 16.03 -2.18
CA PHE A 6 -3.82 16.70 -0.99
C PHE A 6 -3.47 18.20 -0.97
N ASP A 7 -2.20 18.53 -1.20
CA ASP A 7 -1.69 19.92 -1.16
C ASP A 7 -2.33 20.82 -2.22
N ASN A 8 -2.77 20.25 -3.33
CA ASN A 8 -3.40 20.99 -4.43
C ASN A 8 -4.93 20.84 -4.44
N HIS A 9 -5.52 20.25 -3.40
CA HIS A 9 -6.98 20.09 -3.25
C HIS A 9 -7.66 19.42 -4.45
N ILE A 10 -7.01 18.41 -5.02
CA ILE A 10 -7.47 17.73 -6.22
C ILE A 10 -8.63 16.79 -5.89
N ASP A 11 -9.69 16.84 -6.69
CA ASP A 11 -10.75 15.84 -6.66
C ASP A 11 -10.28 14.54 -7.33
N VAL A 12 -10.60 13.40 -6.74
CA VAL A 12 -10.20 12.08 -7.25
C VAL A 12 -11.44 11.31 -7.70
N ALA A 13 -11.51 11.00 -8.99
CA ALA A 13 -12.54 10.15 -9.56
C ALA A 13 -11.96 8.77 -9.91
N VAL A 14 -12.63 7.71 -9.47
CA VAL A 14 -12.28 6.32 -9.76
C VAL A 14 -13.24 5.79 -10.80
N GLU A 15 -12.74 5.66 -12.03
CA GLU A 15 -13.54 5.26 -13.20
C GLU A 15 -13.68 3.74 -13.33
N LYS A 16 -12.74 2.95 -12.79
CA LYS A 16 -12.78 1.48 -12.86
C LYS A 16 -12.20 0.79 -11.62
N MET A 17 -10.92 0.99 -11.33
CA MET A 17 -10.30 0.40 -10.15
C MET A 17 -9.25 1.33 -9.56
N CYS A 18 -9.23 1.46 -8.25
CA CYS A 18 -8.18 2.10 -7.49
C CYS A 18 -7.70 1.12 -6.43
N LEU A 19 -6.56 0.47 -6.71
CA LEU A 19 -6.04 -0.64 -5.91
C LEU A 19 -4.70 -0.29 -5.27
N SER A 20 -4.36 -0.95 -4.16
CA SER A 20 -3.03 -0.87 -3.54
C SER A 20 -2.60 0.58 -3.27
N SER A 21 -1.51 1.05 -3.87
CA SER A 21 -1.01 2.42 -3.69
C SER A 21 -2.01 3.51 -4.07
N CYS A 22 -2.91 3.27 -5.03
CA CYS A 22 -3.99 4.21 -5.33
C CYS A 22 -4.96 4.32 -4.15
N ALA A 23 -5.41 3.19 -3.61
CA ALA A 23 -6.33 3.13 -2.48
C ALA A 23 -5.67 3.66 -1.19
N ASN A 24 -4.36 3.46 -1.02
CA ASN A 24 -3.62 3.91 0.17
C ASN A 24 -3.30 5.40 0.12
N TYR A 25 -2.93 5.95 -1.04
CA TYR A 25 -2.28 7.26 -1.09
C TYR A 25 -2.97 8.28 -1.99
N VAL A 26 -3.68 7.87 -3.04
CA VAL A 26 -4.28 8.82 -4.00
C VAL A 26 -5.72 9.09 -3.63
N PHE A 27 -6.54 8.04 -3.50
CA PHE A 27 -7.95 8.17 -3.14
C PHE A 27 -8.19 8.91 -1.82
N PRO A 28 -7.55 8.53 -0.69
CA PRO A 28 -7.81 9.21 0.58
C PRO A 28 -7.29 10.66 0.62
N ALA A 29 -6.33 11.02 -0.24
CA ALA A 29 -5.82 12.38 -0.37
C ALA A 29 -6.74 13.32 -1.16
N GLY A 30 -7.72 12.79 -1.89
CA GLY A 30 -8.62 13.61 -2.71
C GLY A 30 -9.49 14.52 -1.87
N ARG A 31 -9.70 15.76 -2.32
CA ARG A 31 -10.62 16.71 -1.69
C ARG A 31 -12.05 16.15 -1.71
N ARG A 32 -12.59 15.90 -2.90
CA ARG A 32 -13.77 15.03 -3.11
C ARG A 32 -13.33 13.71 -3.71
N LYS A 33 -13.99 12.63 -3.32
CA LYS A 33 -13.63 11.26 -3.71
C LYS A 33 -14.84 10.62 -4.38
N ILE A 34 -14.79 10.42 -5.68
CA ILE A 34 -15.94 9.98 -6.48
C ILE A 34 -15.65 8.56 -6.98
N ILE A 35 -16.49 7.61 -6.61
CA ILE A 35 -16.46 6.24 -7.13
C ILE A 35 -17.56 6.15 -8.18
N ARG A 36 -17.21 5.81 -9.43
CA ARG A 36 -18.17 5.69 -10.52
C ARG A 36 -18.94 4.36 -10.44
N PRO A 37 -20.12 4.26 -11.10
CA PRO A 37 -20.84 2.99 -11.23
C PRO A 37 -19.94 1.86 -11.74
N GLY A 38 -19.92 0.74 -11.03
CA GLY A 38 -19.09 -0.42 -11.37
C GLY A 38 -17.61 -0.27 -11.05
N ALA A 39 -17.17 0.84 -10.45
CA ALA A 39 -15.79 1.04 -10.03
C ALA A 39 -15.57 0.65 -8.57
N VAL A 40 -14.34 0.29 -8.20
CA VAL A 40 -14.00 -0.08 -6.80
C VAL A 40 -12.71 0.58 -6.31
N VAL A 41 -12.69 0.88 -5.01
CA VAL A 41 -11.48 1.21 -4.26
C VAL A 41 -11.16 0.05 -3.33
N ALA A 42 -10.01 -0.60 -3.51
CA ALA A 42 -9.68 -1.78 -2.71
C ALA A 42 -8.25 -1.78 -2.17
N TRP A 43 -8.14 -2.16 -0.91
CA TRP A 43 -6.92 -2.26 -0.11
C TRP A 43 -6.46 -3.72 -0.03
N HIS A 44 -5.17 -3.96 0.21
CA HIS A 44 -4.64 -5.32 0.48
C HIS A 44 -3.47 -5.33 1.47
N GLY A 45 -3.19 -4.18 2.08
CA GLY A 45 -2.05 -3.98 2.97
C GLY A 45 -1.28 -2.69 2.71
N ASN A 46 -0.25 -2.44 3.52
CA ASN A 46 0.66 -1.31 3.35
C ASN A 46 2.09 -1.66 3.80
N ALA A 47 2.98 -0.66 3.75
CA ALA A 47 4.39 -0.79 4.13
C ALA A 47 4.62 -1.30 5.57
N LEU A 48 3.63 -1.22 6.46
CA LEU A 48 3.72 -1.76 7.82
C LEU A 48 3.49 -3.29 7.87
N GLN A 49 2.88 -3.88 6.84
CA GLN A 49 2.76 -5.33 6.68
C GLN A 49 3.90 -5.94 5.87
N GLU A 50 4.58 -5.15 5.03
CA GLU A 50 5.78 -5.63 4.34
C GLU A 50 6.90 -5.79 5.36
N SER A 51 7.22 -7.04 5.69
CA SER A 51 8.35 -7.39 6.56
C SER A 51 9.71 -7.00 5.98
N GLY A 52 9.75 -6.47 4.74
CA GLY A 52 10.94 -6.21 3.94
C GLY A 52 11.86 -7.42 3.82
N MET A 53 13.06 -7.24 3.27
CA MET A 53 14.12 -8.25 3.40
C MET A 53 14.70 -8.20 4.83
N SER A 54 14.82 -9.35 5.47
CA SER A 54 15.62 -9.55 6.68
C SER A 54 17.10 -9.32 6.41
N ASP A 55 17.89 -9.10 7.46
CA ASP A 55 19.33 -8.89 7.29
C ASP A 55 20.01 -10.14 6.72
N GLU A 56 19.50 -11.34 7.05
CA GLU A 56 19.93 -12.61 6.49
C GLU A 56 19.65 -12.71 4.99
N GLU A 57 18.45 -12.31 4.55
CA GLU A 57 18.09 -12.26 3.12
C GLU A 57 18.95 -11.23 2.37
N VAL A 58 19.18 -10.05 2.97
CA VAL A 58 20.07 -9.04 2.40
C VAL A 58 21.49 -9.61 2.27
N ARG A 59 22.03 -10.23 3.32
CA ARG A 59 23.33 -10.89 3.29
C ARG A 59 23.40 -11.93 2.17
N ALA A 60 22.42 -12.81 2.07
CA ALA A 60 22.36 -13.84 1.03
C ALA A 60 22.39 -13.23 -0.38
N SER A 61 21.60 -12.18 -0.62
CA SER A 61 21.56 -11.47 -1.91
C SER A 61 22.88 -10.79 -2.26
N VAL A 62 23.59 -10.24 -1.27
CA VAL A 62 24.90 -9.61 -1.46
C VAL A 62 25.96 -10.66 -1.78
N ILE A 63 25.96 -11.81 -1.09
CA ILE A 63 26.87 -12.92 -1.37
C ILE A 63 26.64 -13.45 -2.79
N GLU A 64 25.38 -13.64 -3.18
CA GLU A 64 25.03 -14.06 -4.53
C GLU A 64 25.54 -13.06 -5.58
N ALA A 65 25.27 -11.77 -5.40
CA ALA A 65 25.76 -10.73 -6.29
C ALA A 65 27.29 -10.71 -6.35
N PHE A 66 27.96 -10.81 -5.19
CA PHE A 66 29.43 -10.84 -5.11
C PHE A 66 30.01 -12.02 -5.88
N ASN A 67 29.39 -13.19 -5.79
CA ASN A 67 29.85 -14.38 -6.51
C ASN A 67 29.81 -14.24 -8.03
N THR A 68 28.95 -13.36 -8.56
CA THR A 68 28.88 -13.07 -10.00
C THR A 68 29.96 -12.10 -10.50
N LEU A 69 30.70 -11.44 -9.59
CA LEU A 69 31.74 -10.50 -9.98
C LEU A 69 32.96 -11.21 -10.61
N PRO A 70 33.66 -10.56 -11.55
CA PRO A 70 34.99 -10.99 -12.00
C PRO A 70 35.98 -11.09 -10.85
N GLU A 71 36.94 -12.02 -10.92
CA GLU A 71 37.93 -12.24 -9.85
C GLU A 71 38.72 -10.97 -9.50
N SER A 72 39.08 -10.18 -10.53
CA SER A 72 39.79 -8.90 -10.37
C SER A 72 39.00 -7.83 -9.63
N GLU A 73 37.67 -7.95 -9.56
CA GLU A 73 36.79 -7.08 -8.78
C GLU A 73 36.58 -7.61 -7.37
N LYS A 74 36.48 -8.94 -7.21
CA LYS A 74 36.39 -9.61 -5.90
C LYS A 74 37.62 -9.33 -5.04
N GLU A 75 38.83 -9.41 -5.62
CA GLU A 75 40.10 -9.15 -4.91
C GLU A 75 40.19 -7.72 -4.33
N LYS A 76 39.45 -6.77 -4.91
CA LYS A 76 39.46 -5.36 -4.50
C LYS A 76 38.31 -5.01 -3.56
N ALA A 77 37.36 -5.91 -3.38
CA ALA A 77 36.14 -5.68 -2.64
C ALA A 77 36.19 -6.35 -1.26
N ASP A 78 35.74 -5.64 -0.24
CA ASP A 78 35.54 -6.19 1.10
C ASP A 78 34.08 -6.66 1.22
N LEU A 79 33.89 -7.98 1.18
CA LEU A 79 32.56 -8.59 1.22
C LEU A 79 31.81 -8.26 2.52
N GLU A 80 32.48 -8.23 3.68
CA GLU A 80 31.82 -7.94 4.95
C GLU A 80 31.41 -6.47 5.04
N ASP A 81 32.24 -5.55 4.54
CA ASP A 81 31.87 -4.13 4.42
C ASP A 81 30.67 -3.93 3.46
N LEU A 82 30.65 -4.63 2.32
CA LEU A 82 29.52 -4.59 1.38
C LEU A 82 28.22 -5.10 2.03
N ILE A 83 28.28 -6.22 2.74
CA ILE A 83 27.15 -6.77 3.50
C ILE A 83 26.68 -5.74 4.54
N GLY A 84 27.60 -5.19 5.34
CA GLY A 84 27.30 -4.20 6.37
C GLY A 84 26.60 -2.96 5.82
N LYS A 85 27.11 -2.41 4.70
CA LYS A 85 26.52 -1.26 4.01
C LYS A 85 25.14 -1.57 3.43
N ALA A 86 24.96 -2.74 2.82
CA ALA A 86 23.67 -3.15 2.25
C ALA A 86 22.60 -3.32 3.33
N ILE A 87 22.95 -3.96 4.46
CA ILE A 87 22.07 -4.09 5.62
C ILE A 87 21.70 -2.72 6.18
N ALA A 88 22.69 -1.87 6.45
CA ALA A 88 22.46 -0.52 6.96
C ALA A 88 21.54 0.30 6.05
N ARG A 89 21.80 0.27 4.73
CA ARG A 89 20.97 0.93 3.72
C ARG A 89 19.53 0.40 3.71
N THR A 90 19.36 -0.92 3.77
CA THR A 90 18.04 -1.55 3.74
C THR A 90 17.22 -1.17 4.97
N ARG A 91 17.85 -1.22 6.15
CA ARG A 91 17.23 -0.78 7.41
C ARG A 91 16.87 0.71 7.37
N GLN A 92 17.76 1.56 6.86
CA GLN A 92 17.50 3.00 6.70
C GLN A 92 16.31 3.25 5.77
N GLN A 93 16.32 2.65 4.57
CA GLN A 93 15.23 2.79 3.59
C GLN A 93 13.89 2.33 4.15
N ARG A 94 13.89 1.24 4.94
CA ARG A 94 12.69 0.78 5.63
C ARG A 94 12.17 1.83 6.61
N THR A 95 13.03 2.31 7.51
CA THR A 95 12.67 3.36 8.49
C THR A 95 12.15 4.62 7.81
N GLU A 96 12.82 5.10 6.77
CA GLU A 96 12.39 6.26 6.00
C GLU A 96 11.04 6.04 5.30
N SER A 97 10.78 4.82 4.81
CA SER A 97 9.50 4.48 4.18
C SER A 97 8.36 4.41 5.19
N LEU A 98 8.60 3.84 6.37
CA LEU A 98 7.64 3.83 7.47
C LEU A 98 7.34 5.24 7.97
N ASN A 99 8.37 6.08 8.11
CA ASN A 99 8.20 7.47 8.51
C ASN A 99 7.37 8.25 7.48
N ARG A 100 7.72 8.15 6.18
CA ARG A 100 6.95 8.81 5.11
C ARG A 100 5.50 8.33 5.06
N HIS A 101 5.26 7.04 5.31
CA HIS A 101 3.91 6.49 5.39
C HIS A 101 3.12 7.11 6.54
N SER A 102 3.67 7.07 7.77
CA SER A 102 3.03 7.65 8.95
C SER A 102 2.80 9.17 8.82
N GLU A 103 3.80 9.90 8.32
CA GLU A 103 3.70 11.34 8.08
C GLU A 103 2.63 11.69 7.06
N PHE A 104 2.50 10.90 5.99
CA PHE A 104 1.48 11.10 4.98
C PHE A 104 0.07 10.94 5.57
N PHE A 105 -0.21 9.85 6.29
CA PHE A 105 -1.53 9.63 6.89
C PHE A 105 -1.86 10.67 7.96
N ARG A 106 -0.88 11.03 8.80
CA ARG A 106 -1.01 12.15 9.75
C ARG A 106 -1.31 13.47 9.03
N LYS A 107 -0.66 13.75 7.92
CA LYS A 107 -0.85 14.98 7.12
C LYS A 107 -2.27 15.07 6.56
N ILE A 108 -2.80 13.98 6.01
CA ILE A 108 -4.15 13.98 5.40
C ILE A 108 -5.27 13.72 6.41
N GLY A 109 -4.93 13.38 7.66
CA GLY A 109 -5.88 13.16 8.74
C GLY A 109 -6.68 11.85 8.64
N VAL A 110 -6.16 10.87 7.90
CA VAL A 110 -6.76 9.55 7.69
C VAL A 110 -6.10 8.53 8.61
N ASP A 111 -6.90 7.62 9.16
CA ASP A 111 -6.41 6.49 9.95
C ASP A 111 -5.84 5.42 9.01
N GLU A 112 -4.52 5.19 9.11
CA GLU A 112 -3.78 4.29 8.23
C GLU A 112 -4.15 2.81 8.40
N SER A 113 -4.84 2.45 9.49
CA SER A 113 -5.31 1.07 9.69
C SER A 113 -6.31 0.63 8.63
N VAL A 114 -6.96 1.57 7.91
CA VAL A 114 -7.80 1.27 6.74
C VAL A 114 -7.10 0.44 5.69
N CYS A 115 -5.77 0.56 5.57
CA CYS A 115 -5.01 -0.19 4.59
C CYS A 115 -4.86 -1.67 4.95
N ARG A 116 -5.07 -2.04 6.21
CA ARG A 116 -4.77 -3.39 6.73
C ARG A 116 -5.93 -4.07 7.46
N ILE A 117 -6.95 -3.32 7.86
CA ILE A 117 -8.07 -3.82 8.67
C ILE A 117 -8.70 -5.08 8.09
N GLY A 118 -8.83 -5.14 6.75
CA GLY A 118 -9.42 -6.29 6.09
C GLY A 118 -8.62 -7.57 6.29
N ASN A 119 -7.29 -7.49 6.14
CA ASN A 119 -6.40 -8.64 6.35
C ASN A 119 -6.26 -8.95 7.85
N GLU A 120 -6.06 -7.93 8.69
CA GLU A 120 -5.73 -8.10 10.12
C GLU A 120 -6.91 -8.53 10.98
N LYS A 121 -8.13 -8.01 10.72
CA LYS A 121 -9.31 -8.26 11.55
C LYS A 121 -10.37 -9.13 10.89
N TYR A 122 -10.44 -9.13 9.55
CA TYR A 122 -11.54 -9.75 8.81
C TYR A 122 -11.11 -10.88 7.86
N GLY A 123 -9.81 -11.20 7.81
CA GLY A 123 -9.28 -12.37 7.09
C GLY A 123 -9.33 -12.26 5.57
N ALA A 124 -9.41 -11.05 5.00
CA ALA A 124 -9.27 -10.87 3.56
C ALA A 124 -7.91 -11.38 3.08
N LYS A 125 -7.93 -12.20 2.01
CA LYS A 125 -6.72 -12.87 1.53
C LYS A 125 -5.93 -12.02 0.53
N ASP A 126 -6.64 -11.32 -0.33
CA ASP A 126 -6.06 -10.47 -1.36
C ASP A 126 -6.57 -9.04 -1.16
N LEU A 127 -7.50 -8.59 -1.99
CA LEU A 127 -8.05 -7.25 -1.97
C LEU A 127 -9.35 -7.22 -1.17
N TYR A 128 -9.64 -6.08 -0.57
CA TYR A 128 -10.94 -5.83 0.02
C TYR A 128 -11.37 -4.38 -0.19
N PHE A 129 -12.68 -4.18 -0.27
CA PHE A 129 -13.28 -2.86 -0.31
C PHE A 129 -14.29 -2.70 0.81
N LEU A 130 -14.52 -1.43 1.18
CA LEU A 130 -15.36 -1.04 2.30
C LEU A 130 -16.57 -0.27 1.80
N SER A 131 -17.65 -0.24 2.59
CA SER A 131 -18.74 0.72 2.36
C SER A 131 -18.25 2.15 2.57
N VAL A 132 -18.94 3.15 1.99
CA VAL A 132 -18.66 4.58 2.26
C VAL A 132 -18.77 4.87 3.77
N LYS A 133 -19.75 4.25 4.44
CA LYS A 133 -19.92 4.37 5.89
C LYS A 133 -18.71 3.85 6.66
N ASP A 134 -18.15 2.72 6.25
CA ASP A 134 -16.99 2.13 6.92
C ASP A 134 -15.69 2.87 6.59
N MET A 135 -15.54 3.44 5.38
CA MET A 135 -14.44 4.35 5.06
C MET A 135 -14.40 5.56 6.02
N ALA A 136 -15.56 6.12 6.38
CA ALA A 136 -15.66 7.24 7.30
C ALA A 136 -15.16 6.90 8.72
N ARG A 137 -15.19 5.62 9.13
CA ARG A 137 -14.61 5.17 10.42
C ARG A 137 -13.10 5.39 10.47
N PHE A 138 -12.44 5.34 9.32
CA PHE A 138 -11.01 5.62 9.15
C PHE A 138 -10.73 7.06 8.72
N ARG A 139 -11.71 7.95 8.90
CA ARG A 139 -11.60 9.37 8.58
C ARG A 139 -11.42 9.67 7.09
N ILE A 140 -11.83 8.75 6.23
CA ILE A 140 -11.96 8.99 4.79
C ILE A 140 -13.37 9.53 4.55
N TYR A 141 -13.49 10.86 4.54
CA TYR A 141 -14.74 11.58 4.30
C TYR A 141 -14.86 12.07 2.85
N ASP A 142 -16.00 12.69 2.54
CA ASP A 142 -16.32 13.30 1.25
C ASP A 142 -16.26 12.30 0.08
N VAL A 143 -16.72 11.08 0.36
CA VAL A 143 -16.85 10.00 -0.61
C VAL A 143 -18.26 9.97 -1.19
N GLU A 144 -18.35 10.13 -2.50
CA GLU A 144 -19.55 9.90 -3.31
C GLU A 144 -19.41 8.56 -4.02
N ALA A 145 -20.42 7.71 -3.89
CA ALA A 145 -20.48 6.41 -4.56
C ALA A 145 -21.94 6.06 -4.93
N PRO A 146 -22.16 5.12 -5.85
CA PRO A 146 -23.50 4.60 -6.14
C PRO A 146 -24.18 4.07 -4.87
N ALA A 147 -25.51 4.19 -4.80
CA ALA A 147 -26.29 3.74 -3.65
C ALA A 147 -26.13 2.23 -3.38
N ASP A 148 -25.81 1.46 -4.41
CA ASP A 148 -25.58 0.02 -4.40
C ASP A 148 -24.10 -0.36 -4.43
N TYR A 149 -23.18 0.56 -4.11
CA TYR A 149 -21.73 0.32 -4.14
C TYR A 149 -21.30 -0.96 -3.38
N GLU A 150 -21.92 -1.27 -2.25
CA GLU A 150 -21.66 -2.51 -1.48
C GLU A 150 -21.99 -3.81 -2.25
N LYS A 151 -22.79 -3.70 -3.31
CA LYS A 151 -23.26 -4.79 -4.18
C LYS A 151 -22.64 -4.72 -5.58
N THR A 152 -21.57 -3.94 -5.75
CA THR A 152 -20.86 -3.80 -7.03
C THR A 152 -20.55 -5.18 -7.61
N ASP A 153 -20.94 -5.42 -8.86
CA ASP A 153 -20.56 -6.64 -9.57
C ASP A 153 -19.05 -6.63 -9.83
N LEU A 154 -18.35 -7.58 -9.20
CA LEU A 154 -16.89 -7.69 -9.26
C LEU A 154 -16.43 -8.54 -10.45
N VAL A 155 -17.33 -9.24 -11.14
CA VAL A 155 -16.98 -10.09 -12.30
C VAL A 155 -16.19 -9.33 -13.37
N PRO A 156 -16.54 -8.09 -13.75
CA PRO A 156 -15.77 -7.30 -14.72
C PRO A 156 -14.40 -6.82 -14.21
N LEU A 157 -14.15 -6.95 -12.91
CA LEU A 157 -12.97 -6.46 -12.21
C LEU A 157 -12.04 -7.58 -11.73
N LEU A 158 -12.37 -8.84 -12.06
CA LEU A 158 -11.58 -10.00 -11.68
C LEU A 158 -10.15 -9.89 -12.21
N ILE A 159 -9.20 -9.99 -11.28
CA ILE A 159 -7.78 -10.09 -11.58
C ILE A 159 -7.41 -11.58 -11.44
N LYS A 160 -6.72 -12.12 -12.45
CA LYS A 160 -6.37 -13.55 -12.48
C LYS A 160 -5.65 -13.95 -11.20
N GLY A 161 -6.25 -14.90 -10.46
CA GLY A 161 -5.67 -15.44 -9.22
C GLY A 161 -5.80 -14.51 -8.00
N LYS A 162 -6.64 -13.47 -8.06
CA LYS A 162 -6.89 -12.55 -6.95
C LYS A 162 -8.38 -12.49 -6.60
N GLN A 163 -8.67 -12.50 -5.31
CA GLN A 163 -10.00 -12.28 -4.76
C GLN A 163 -10.19 -10.81 -4.35
N ILE A 164 -11.42 -10.30 -4.49
CA ILE A 164 -11.82 -9.00 -3.94
C ILE A 164 -13.01 -9.25 -3.01
N ASP A 165 -12.83 -8.97 -1.73
CA ASP A 165 -13.84 -9.19 -0.71
C ASP A 165 -14.51 -7.87 -0.29
N PHE A 166 -15.84 -7.87 -0.15
CA PHE A 166 -16.53 -6.79 0.53
C PHE A 166 -16.44 -7.01 2.04
N ILE A 167 -16.02 -5.98 2.79
CA ILE A 167 -15.92 -6.03 4.25
C ILE A 167 -16.82 -4.99 4.88
N LYS A 168 -17.60 -5.45 5.86
CA LYS A 168 -18.42 -4.60 6.72
C LYS A 168 -17.77 -4.47 8.10
N VAL A 169 -17.34 -3.27 8.45
CA VAL A 169 -16.64 -3.01 9.71
C VAL A 169 -17.66 -2.95 10.84
N ARG A 170 -17.50 -3.86 11.80
CA ARG A 170 -18.32 -3.95 13.02
C ARG A 170 -17.65 -3.16 14.15
N ASP A 171 -18.51 -2.54 14.97
CA ASP A 171 -18.11 -1.88 16.22
C ASP A 171 -17.44 -2.86 17.18
#